data_AF-A0AAN7USZ5-F1
#
_entry.id   AF-A0AAN7USZ5-F1
#
_cell.length_a   1.000
_cell.length_b   1.000
_cell.length_c   1.000
_cell.angle_alpha   90.00
_cell.angle_beta   90.00
_cell.angle_gamma   90.00
#
_symmetry.space_group_name_H-M   'P 1'
#
loop_
_entity.id
_entity.type
_entity.pdbx_description
1 polymer ?
#
loop_
_entity_poly.entity_id
_entity_poly.type
_entity_poly.pdbx_seq_one_letter_code
_entity_poly.pdbx_strand_id
1 'polypeptide(L)'
;MFAYLLVNMLVSSISCAPSDLYAKSGANLKEWREESGVNPEEVGEYLEGDILPTELSKNGLINETLRWTDAVIPYEIVGLFGSKEREIIAKAMGDYHKNTCIRFRPRNKGDKDWISLTSSNSGCWSSVGKIGGKQIVNLQSPGCLAKIGTVIHELLHACGFYHEQNRYDRDLYVQINWENIDESDNFRKVDNETITIFETDYDYRSVMHYSAKAFSSNGNPTITVLRSDEEIGQREGFSEKDLLKLRKMYNCGPTNENSATDGLINVNQSGLIDLISILFP
;
A
#
# COMPACT_ATOMS: atom_id res chain seq x y z
N MET A 1 -3.38 -18.97 59.56
CA MET A 1 -2.29 -18.82 58.57
C MET A 1 -2.86 -19.23 57.22
N PHE A 2 -2.95 -18.26 56.30
CA PHE A 2 -3.39 -18.30 54.90
C PHE A 2 -4.88 -18.57 54.57
N ALA A 3 -5.47 -17.51 54.00
CA ALA A 3 -6.82 -17.40 53.47
C ALA A 3 -6.78 -17.39 51.93
N TYR A 4 -7.91 -17.81 51.35
CA TYR A 4 -8.30 -17.75 49.94
C TYR A 4 -8.07 -16.39 49.29
N LEU A 5 -7.71 -16.39 47.99
CA LEU A 5 -8.09 -15.33 47.04
C LEU A 5 -8.07 -15.83 45.59
N LEU A 6 -9.28 -15.94 45.02
CA LEU A 6 -9.59 -15.92 43.60
C LEU A 6 -9.88 -14.47 43.23
N VAL A 7 -9.21 -13.87 42.23
CA VAL A 7 -9.80 -12.80 41.38
C VAL A 7 -9.16 -12.82 39.98
N ASN A 8 -10.02 -13.22 39.03
CA ASN A 8 -10.28 -12.73 37.67
C ASN A 8 -9.16 -12.26 36.70
N MET A 9 -9.21 -12.92 35.54
CA MET A 9 -9.13 -12.41 34.16
C MET A 9 -8.67 -10.96 33.96
N LEU A 10 -7.56 -10.80 33.25
CA LEU A 10 -7.28 -9.61 32.47
C LEU A 10 -7.40 -9.92 30.97
N VAL A 11 -8.10 -8.99 30.35
CA VAL A 11 -8.67 -8.98 29.01
C VAL A 11 -7.58 -8.66 27.98
N SER A 12 -7.78 -9.20 26.78
CA SER A 12 -7.07 -8.94 25.52
C SER A 12 -6.41 -7.56 25.38
N SER A 13 -5.10 -7.53 25.21
CA SER A 13 -4.39 -6.37 24.67
C SER A 13 -4.43 -6.42 23.15
N ILE A 14 -5.37 -5.68 22.55
CA ILE A 14 -5.24 -5.20 21.17
C ILE A 14 -4.02 -4.28 21.18
N SER A 15 -2.98 -4.64 20.43
CA SER A 15 -1.81 -3.79 20.21
C SER A 15 -2.24 -2.57 19.37
N CYS A 16 -2.62 -1.49 20.05
CA CYS A 16 -2.59 -0.17 19.44
C CYS A 16 -1.14 0.31 19.53
N ALA A 17 -0.46 0.54 18.41
CA ALA A 17 0.81 1.26 18.45
C ALA A 17 0.59 2.62 19.16
N PRO A 18 1.57 3.10 19.95
CA PRO A 18 1.40 4.31 20.75
C PRO A 18 1.05 5.49 19.83
N SER A 19 0.08 6.31 20.26
CA SER A 19 -0.41 7.51 19.56
C SER A 19 0.68 8.43 19.03
N ASP A 20 1.86 8.40 19.65
CA ASP A 20 3.01 9.25 19.36
C ASP A 20 3.73 8.85 18.05
N LEU A 21 3.72 7.55 17.69
CA LEU A 21 4.33 7.06 16.45
C LEU A 21 3.58 7.58 15.22
N TYR A 22 2.25 7.54 15.28
CA TYR A 22 1.37 8.06 14.24
C TYR A 22 1.54 9.58 14.09
N ALA A 23 1.64 10.31 15.21
CA ALA A 23 1.83 11.76 15.17
C ALA A 23 3.17 12.18 14.54
N LYS A 24 4.26 11.43 14.79
CA LYS A 24 5.57 11.72 14.20
C LYS A 24 5.58 11.53 12.69
N SER A 25 5.01 10.43 12.19
CA SER A 25 4.86 10.18 10.75
C SER A 25 4.13 11.32 10.04
N GLY A 26 3.04 11.81 10.64
CA GLY A 26 2.31 12.93 10.08
C GLY A 26 3.03 14.28 10.16
N ALA A 27 3.84 14.49 11.19
CA ALA A 27 4.69 15.67 11.31
C ALA A 27 5.81 15.67 10.25
N ASN A 28 6.48 14.53 10.05
CA ASN A 28 7.51 14.37 9.03
C ASN A 28 6.95 14.65 7.64
N LEU A 29 5.78 14.08 7.31
CA LEU A 29 5.11 14.30 6.03
C LEU A 29 4.70 15.76 5.81
N LYS A 30 4.43 16.53 6.86
CA LYS A 30 4.12 17.95 6.74
C LYS A 30 5.33 18.77 6.26
N GLU A 31 6.53 18.35 6.64
CA GLU A 31 7.79 18.95 6.21
C GLU A 31 8.31 18.39 4.88
N TRP A 32 7.78 17.26 4.42
CA TRP A 32 8.13 16.63 3.15
C TRP A 32 7.87 17.57 1.95
N ARG A 33 8.74 17.46 0.94
CA ARG A 33 8.67 18.19 -0.33
C ARG A 33 9.06 17.23 -1.46
N GLU A 34 8.49 17.44 -2.64
CA GLU A 34 8.74 16.56 -3.80
C GLU A 34 10.22 16.56 -4.22
N GLU A 35 10.93 17.67 -3.99
CA GLU A 35 12.35 17.84 -4.30
C GLU A 35 13.29 17.13 -3.31
N SER A 36 12.76 16.56 -2.22
CA SER A 36 13.56 15.84 -1.22
C SER A 36 14.23 14.58 -1.77
N GLY A 37 13.72 14.04 -2.89
CA GLY A 37 14.23 12.82 -3.50
C GLY A 37 13.83 11.54 -2.76
N VAL A 38 12.82 11.63 -1.89
CA VAL A 38 12.16 10.50 -1.22
C VAL A 38 10.65 10.60 -1.40
N ASN A 39 9.95 9.47 -1.28
CA ASN A 39 8.48 9.45 -1.41
C ASN A 39 7.78 9.82 -0.10
N PRO A 40 6.52 10.31 -0.15
CA PRO A 40 5.74 10.72 1.04
C PRO A 40 5.67 9.69 2.16
N GLU A 41 5.57 8.41 1.82
CA GLU A 41 5.45 7.29 2.74
C GLU A 41 6.81 6.87 3.34
N GLU A 42 7.92 7.24 2.69
CA GLU A 42 9.29 6.92 3.13
C GLU A 42 9.79 7.84 4.27
N VAL A 43 8.95 8.76 4.76
CA VAL A 43 9.21 9.54 5.97
C VAL A 43 8.35 9.09 7.16
N GLY A 44 7.61 8.00 6.99
CA GLY A 44 6.81 7.37 8.03
C GLY A 44 7.62 6.49 8.99
N GLU A 45 7.02 6.19 10.14
CA GLU A 45 7.65 5.42 11.23
C GLU A 45 6.96 4.06 11.42
N TYR A 46 6.16 3.63 10.44
CA TYR A 46 5.53 2.31 10.45
C TYR A 46 6.53 1.23 10.04
N LEU A 47 6.09 -0.04 10.07
CA LEU A 47 6.93 -1.12 9.53
C LEU A 47 7.20 -0.81 8.06
N GLU A 48 8.46 -0.86 7.64
CA GLU A 48 8.81 -0.49 6.26
C GLU A 48 8.29 0.92 5.89
N GLY A 49 8.26 1.84 6.85
CA GLY A 49 7.80 3.21 6.65
C GLY A 49 6.29 3.41 6.73
N ASP A 50 5.50 2.53 6.14
CA ASP A 50 4.07 2.76 5.85
C ASP A 50 3.17 1.52 5.99
N ILE A 51 3.69 0.39 6.45
CA ILE A 51 2.88 -0.81 6.69
C ILE A 51 2.43 -0.81 8.16
N LEU A 52 1.12 -0.78 8.40
CA LEU A 52 0.56 -1.07 9.71
C LEU A 52 0.46 -2.59 9.91
N PRO A 53 1.35 -3.22 10.71
CA PRO A 53 1.36 -4.66 10.89
C PRO A 53 0.11 -5.13 11.64
N THR A 54 -0.35 -6.32 11.29
CA THR A 54 -1.44 -7.03 11.98
C THR A 54 -1.02 -8.47 12.33
N GLU A 55 -1.68 -9.08 13.31
CA GLU A 55 -1.44 -10.49 13.67
C GLU A 55 -1.63 -11.45 12.47
N LEU A 56 -2.49 -11.07 11.51
CA LEU A 56 -2.72 -11.85 10.29
C LEU A 56 -1.63 -11.65 9.24
N SER A 57 -1.08 -10.43 9.12
CA SER A 57 0.02 -10.13 8.19
C SER A 57 1.31 -10.90 8.49
N LYS A 58 1.48 -11.40 9.73
CA LYS A 58 2.60 -12.26 10.11
C LYS A 58 2.61 -13.62 9.40
N ASN A 59 1.46 -14.04 8.83
CA ASN A 59 1.31 -15.33 8.14
C ASN A 59 1.46 -15.23 6.61
N GLY A 60 1.77 -14.06 6.07
CA GLY A 60 2.14 -13.86 4.66
C GLY A 60 1.03 -14.00 3.61
N LEU A 61 1.31 -13.46 2.43
CA LEU A 61 0.42 -13.31 1.28
C LEU A 61 0.14 -14.60 0.49
N ILE A 62 0.86 -15.67 0.80
CA ILE A 62 0.50 -17.01 0.30
C ILE A 62 -0.88 -17.42 0.81
N ASN A 63 -1.27 -16.94 2.00
CA ASN A 63 -2.57 -17.24 2.55
C ASN A 63 -3.70 -16.52 1.79
N GLU A 64 -4.44 -17.26 0.97
CA GLU A 64 -5.57 -16.74 0.19
C GLU A 64 -6.67 -16.11 1.05
N THR A 65 -6.77 -16.43 2.34
CA THR A 65 -7.75 -15.78 3.23
C THR A 65 -7.48 -14.29 3.43
N LEU A 66 -6.23 -13.86 3.20
CA LEU A 66 -5.83 -12.45 3.25
C LEU A 66 -6.10 -11.73 1.92
N ARG A 67 -6.67 -12.40 0.92
CA ARG A 67 -7.09 -11.75 -0.33
C ARG A 67 -8.55 -11.29 -0.22
N TRP A 68 -8.84 -10.22 -0.94
CA TRP A 68 -10.21 -9.72 -1.07
C TRP A 68 -11.06 -10.69 -1.90
N THR A 69 -12.21 -11.08 -1.37
CA THR A 69 -13.11 -12.04 -2.02
C THR A 69 -13.63 -11.46 -3.34
N ASP A 70 -13.63 -12.26 -4.40
CA ASP A 70 -14.05 -11.89 -5.76
C ASP A 70 -13.30 -10.67 -6.35
N ALA A 71 -12.12 -10.34 -5.83
CA ALA A 71 -11.37 -9.13 -6.18
C ALA A 71 -12.17 -7.82 -5.92
N VAL A 72 -13.15 -7.85 -5.03
CA VAL A 72 -13.97 -6.68 -4.67
C VAL A 72 -13.53 -6.10 -3.34
N ILE A 73 -13.23 -4.80 -3.33
CA ILE A 73 -12.81 -4.05 -2.14
C ILE A 73 -13.88 -3.00 -1.83
N PRO A 74 -14.76 -3.24 -0.85
CA PRO A 74 -15.68 -2.23 -0.37
C PRO A 74 -14.90 -1.09 0.28
N TYR A 75 -15.29 0.16 0.02
CA TYR A 75 -14.66 1.32 0.65
C TYR A 75 -15.68 2.30 1.24
N GLU A 76 -15.24 3.03 2.25
CA GLU A 76 -15.86 4.25 2.71
C GLU A 76 -14.83 5.39 2.73
N ILE A 77 -15.29 6.62 2.52
CA ILE A 77 -14.46 7.82 2.62
C ILE A 77 -14.88 8.58 3.86
N VAL A 78 -14.04 8.53 4.90
CA VAL A 78 -14.25 9.24 6.16
C VAL A 78 -13.34 10.46 6.25
N GLY A 79 -12.19 10.42 5.58
CA GLY A 79 -11.26 11.54 5.46
C GLY A 79 -11.90 12.77 4.81
N LEU A 80 -11.44 13.95 5.24
CA LEU A 80 -11.85 15.23 4.68
C LEU A 80 -11.00 15.52 3.45
N PHE A 81 -11.44 15.02 2.30
CA PHE A 81 -10.79 15.26 1.02
C PHE A 81 -11.52 16.31 0.20
N GLY A 82 -10.77 17.30 -0.30
CA GLY A 82 -11.25 18.29 -1.27
C GLY A 82 -11.48 17.69 -2.67
N SER A 83 -12.03 18.48 -3.59
CA SER A 83 -12.39 17.99 -4.94
C SER A 83 -11.19 17.45 -5.72
N LYS A 84 -10.02 18.13 -5.66
CA LYS A 84 -8.79 17.68 -6.35
C LYS A 84 -8.26 16.36 -5.79
N GLU A 85 -8.34 16.21 -4.47
CA GLU A 85 -7.89 15.02 -3.75
C GLU A 85 -8.76 13.81 -4.06
N ARG A 86 -10.09 14.01 -4.06
CA ARG A 86 -11.06 13.01 -4.50
C ARG A 86 -10.86 12.61 -5.95
N GLU A 87 -10.52 13.55 -6.83
CA GLU A 87 -10.18 13.25 -8.22
C GLU A 87 -8.96 12.34 -8.33
N ILE A 88 -7.92 12.56 -7.53
CA ILE A 88 -6.72 11.71 -7.50
C ILE A 88 -7.07 10.30 -6.98
N ILE A 89 -7.86 10.20 -5.91
CA ILE A 89 -8.34 8.91 -5.37
C ILE A 89 -9.18 8.17 -6.43
N ALA A 90 -10.10 8.86 -7.09
CA ALA A 90 -10.95 8.29 -8.13
C ALA A 90 -10.13 7.82 -9.35
N LYS A 91 -9.12 8.61 -9.77
CA LYS A 91 -8.20 8.21 -10.85
C LYS A 91 -7.41 6.97 -10.47
N ALA A 92 -6.85 6.92 -9.26
CA ALA A 92 -6.11 5.74 -8.77
C ALA A 92 -7.00 4.48 -8.78
N MET A 93 -8.19 4.54 -8.18
CA MET A 93 -9.15 3.43 -8.23
C MET A 93 -9.59 3.08 -9.66
N GLY A 94 -9.71 4.08 -10.54
CA GLY A 94 -9.98 3.91 -11.96
C GLY A 94 -8.88 3.15 -12.70
N ASP A 95 -7.61 3.36 -12.35
CA ASP A 95 -6.50 2.60 -12.94
C ASP A 95 -6.54 1.12 -12.54
N TYR A 96 -6.95 0.79 -11.31
CA TYR A 96 -7.23 -0.60 -10.93
C TYR A 96 -8.37 -1.19 -11.76
N HIS A 97 -9.48 -0.44 -11.92
CA HIS A 97 -10.65 -0.91 -12.67
C HIS A 97 -10.32 -1.18 -14.13
N LYS A 98 -9.53 -0.28 -14.74
CA LYS A 98 -9.12 -0.33 -16.14
C LYS A 98 -8.15 -1.47 -16.42
N ASN A 99 -7.15 -1.65 -15.55
CA ASN A 99 -6.02 -2.52 -15.84
C ASN A 99 -6.12 -3.89 -15.17
N THR A 100 -7.06 -4.11 -14.24
CA THR A 100 -7.17 -5.39 -13.51
C THR A 100 -8.63 -5.79 -13.30
N CYS A 101 -8.85 -6.91 -12.63
CA CYS A 101 -10.16 -7.33 -12.16
C CYS A 101 -10.53 -6.76 -10.77
N ILE A 102 -9.64 -6.00 -10.12
CA ILE A 102 -9.93 -5.38 -8.82
C ILE A 102 -11.03 -4.33 -8.97
N ARG A 103 -12.04 -4.40 -8.10
CA ARG A 103 -13.18 -3.48 -8.11
C ARG A 103 -13.37 -2.85 -6.74
N PHE A 104 -13.08 -1.56 -6.67
CA PHE A 104 -13.50 -0.70 -5.57
C PHE A 104 -14.96 -0.32 -5.74
N ARG A 105 -15.76 -0.49 -4.69
CA ARG A 105 -17.16 -0.04 -4.65
C ARG A 105 -17.52 0.56 -3.29
N PRO A 106 -18.52 1.45 -3.22
CA PRO A 106 -19.01 1.95 -1.94
C PRO A 106 -19.44 0.80 -1.00
N ARG A 107 -19.13 0.99 0.28
CA ARG A 107 -19.52 0.09 1.35
C ARG A 107 -21.04 0.10 1.54
N ASN A 108 -21.61 -1.09 1.71
CA ASN A 108 -22.98 -1.33 2.11
C ASN A 108 -23.03 -1.83 3.56
N LYS A 109 -24.19 -1.69 4.23
CA LYS A 109 -24.38 -2.12 5.63
C LYS A 109 -24.08 -3.61 5.89
N GLY A 110 -24.18 -4.45 4.86
CA GLY A 110 -23.92 -5.90 4.95
C GLY A 110 -22.45 -6.29 4.82
N ASP A 111 -21.56 -5.36 4.46
CA ASP A 111 -20.14 -5.66 4.32
C ASP A 111 -19.48 -5.91 5.65
N LYS A 112 -18.83 -7.07 5.77
CA LYS A 112 -18.06 -7.46 6.94
C LYS A 112 -16.64 -6.90 6.91
N ASP A 113 -16.05 -6.82 5.73
CA ASP A 113 -14.67 -6.39 5.49
C ASP A 113 -14.67 -5.21 4.52
N TRP A 114 -13.97 -4.12 4.82
CA TRP A 114 -13.86 -2.95 3.95
C TRP A 114 -12.66 -2.07 4.32
N ILE A 115 -12.21 -1.25 3.36
CA ILE A 115 -11.23 -0.19 3.63
C ILE A 115 -11.93 1.13 3.98
N SER A 116 -11.36 1.87 4.92
CA SER A 116 -11.81 3.22 5.31
C SER A 116 -10.72 4.20 4.94
N LEU A 117 -10.96 5.00 3.89
CA LEU A 117 -10.03 6.06 3.48
C LEU A 117 -10.11 7.22 4.47
N THR A 118 -8.99 7.53 5.13
CA THR A 118 -8.86 8.62 6.11
C THR A 118 -7.78 9.61 5.70
N SER A 119 -7.82 10.81 6.29
CA SER A 119 -6.87 11.89 6.02
C SER A 119 -6.27 12.42 7.33
N SER A 120 -6.03 11.54 8.30
CA SER A 120 -5.47 11.89 9.59
C SER A 120 -4.02 12.36 9.42
N ASN A 121 -3.55 13.21 10.34
CA ASN A 121 -2.15 13.66 10.38
C ASN A 121 -1.24 12.53 10.90
N SER A 122 -1.15 11.44 10.14
CA SER A 122 -0.38 10.26 10.48
C SER A 122 0.38 9.63 9.31
N GLY A 123 0.64 10.39 8.25
CA GLY A 123 1.42 9.92 7.10
C GLY A 123 0.58 9.22 6.03
N CYS A 124 1.26 8.53 5.12
CA CYS A 124 0.67 7.60 4.16
C CYS A 124 0.93 6.20 4.70
N TRP A 125 -0.11 5.37 4.82
CA TRP A 125 0.06 3.99 5.27
C TRP A 125 -1.20 3.14 5.07
N SER A 126 -0.98 1.84 5.05
CA SER A 126 -1.99 0.81 4.87
C SER A 126 -1.58 -0.50 5.56
N SER A 127 -2.53 -1.43 5.72
CA SER A 127 -2.20 -2.80 6.09
C SER A 127 -2.07 -3.67 4.84
N VAL A 128 -1.22 -4.70 4.90
CA VAL A 128 -1.03 -5.60 3.77
C VAL A 128 -2.15 -6.65 3.71
N GLY A 129 -2.92 -6.63 2.61
CA GLY A 129 -4.02 -7.54 2.35
C GLY A 129 -5.30 -7.22 3.15
N LYS A 130 -6.27 -8.14 3.06
CA LYS A 130 -7.52 -8.11 3.81
C LYS A 130 -7.29 -8.63 5.23
N ILE A 131 -7.41 -7.75 6.23
CA ILE A 131 -7.20 -8.10 7.65
C ILE A 131 -8.50 -8.46 8.37
N GLY A 132 -9.64 -8.32 7.69
CA GLY A 132 -10.98 -8.54 8.25
C GLY A 132 -11.52 -7.32 9.00
N GLY A 133 -12.84 -7.11 8.94
CA GLY A 133 -13.46 -5.93 9.55
C GLY A 133 -13.14 -4.62 8.82
N LYS A 134 -13.23 -3.52 9.56
CA LYS A 134 -12.77 -2.21 9.11
C LYS A 134 -11.24 -2.15 9.14
N GLN A 135 -10.62 -1.85 8.01
CA GLN A 135 -9.19 -1.51 7.96
C GLN A 135 -8.97 -0.11 7.39
N ILE A 136 -7.98 0.61 7.91
CA ILE A 136 -7.70 1.99 7.52
C ILE A 136 -6.67 2.01 6.39
N VAL A 137 -6.88 2.90 5.44
CA VAL A 137 -5.85 3.38 4.52
C VAL A 137 -5.78 4.89 4.71
N ASN A 138 -4.67 5.39 5.23
CA ASN A 138 -4.53 6.80 5.53
C ASN A 138 -3.79 7.52 4.41
N LEU A 139 -4.39 8.60 3.91
CA LEU A 139 -3.84 9.45 2.86
C LEU A 139 -3.82 10.87 3.42
N GLN A 140 -2.81 11.20 4.23
CA GLN A 140 -2.66 12.55 4.76
C GLN A 140 -2.49 13.58 3.64
N SER A 141 -3.37 14.58 3.64
CA SER A 141 -3.33 15.70 2.71
C SER A 141 -2.31 16.77 3.13
N PRO A 142 -1.64 17.46 2.17
CA PRO A 142 -1.69 17.20 0.73
C PRO A 142 -0.66 16.15 0.28
N GLY A 143 0.25 15.72 1.15
CA GLY A 143 1.44 14.93 0.81
C GLY A 143 1.14 13.61 0.10
N CYS A 144 0.32 12.75 0.71
CA CYS A 144 -0.03 11.44 0.12
C CYS A 144 -0.82 11.55 -1.18
N LEU A 145 -1.37 12.74 -1.48
CA LEU A 145 -2.15 13.03 -2.67
C LEU A 145 -1.40 14.01 -3.61
N ALA A 146 -0.08 14.17 -3.44
CA ALA A 146 0.74 14.93 -4.38
C ALA A 146 0.82 14.22 -5.75
N LYS A 147 0.93 12.89 -5.72
CA LYS A 147 0.94 12.03 -6.92
C LYS A 147 -0.06 10.89 -6.80
N ILE A 148 -0.58 10.46 -7.95
CA ILE A 148 -1.49 9.31 -8.03
C ILE A 148 -0.82 8.01 -7.59
N GLY A 149 0.49 7.85 -7.83
CA GLY A 149 1.22 6.64 -7.50
C GLY A 149 1.25 6.32 -6.02
N THR A 150 1.26 7.32 -5.13
CA THR A 150 1.17 7.08 -3.67
C THR A 150 -0.19 6.49 -3.30
N VAL A 151 -1.30 6.95 -3.90
CA VAL A 151 -2.61 6.31 -3.65
C VAL A 151 -2.64 4.89 -4.21
N ILE A 152 -2.05 4.67 -5.39
CA ILE A 152 -1.95 3.33 -5.98
C ILE A 152 -1.14 2.41 -5.06
N HIS A 153 -0.02 2.88 -4.53
CA HIS A 153 0.87 2.18 -3.60
C HIS A 153 0.13 1.69 -2.36
N GLU A 154 -0.56 2.58 -1.65
CA GLU A 154 -1.31 2.24 -0.44
C GLU A 154 -2.47 1.26 -0.69
N LEU A 155 -3.14 1.42 -1.83
CA LEU A 155 -4.15 0.48 -2.27
C LEU A 155 -3.54 -0.88 -2.69
N LEU A 156 -2.29 -0.90 -3.13
CA LEU A 156 -1.60 -2.14 -3.53
C LEU A 156 -1.16 -2.90 -2.28
N HIS A 157 -0.72 -2.21 -1.23
CA HIS A 157 -0.63 -2.77 0.12
C HIS A 157 -1.96 -3.39 0.53
N ALA A 158 -3.07 -2.66 0.45
CA ALA A 158 -4.40 -3.20 0.81
C ALA A 158 -4.81 -4.41 -0.04
N CYS A 159 -4.39 -4.49 -1.31
CA CYS A 159 -4.58 -5.66 -2.16
C CYS A 159 -3.73 -6.85 -1.71
N GLY A 160 -2.60 -6.59 -1.05
CA GLY A 160 -1.72 -7.60 -0.53
C GLY A 160 -0.36 -7.62 -1.22
N PHE A 161 0.33 -6.49 -1.27
CA PHE A 161 1.69 -6.42 -1.77
C PHE A 161 2.60 -5.80 -0.71
N TYR A 162 3.80 -6.36 -0.56
CA TYR A 162 4.90 -5.71 0.15
C TYR A 162 5.76 -4.94 -0.84
N HIS A 163 6.76 -4.24 -0.32
CA HIS A 163 7.71 -3.53 -1.13
C HIS A 163 8.59 -4.42 -2.01
N GLU A 164 8.95 -3.92 -3.19
CA GLU A 164 9.78 -4.65 -4.15
C GLU A 164 11.22 -4.82 -3.64
N GLN A 165 11.78 -3.80 -2.98
CA GLN A 165 13.11 -3.89 -2.37
C GLN A 165 13.15 -4.76 -1.12
N ASN A 166 12.04 -5.35 -0.67
CA ASN A 166 12.04 -6.31 0.42
C ASN A 166 11.97 -7.75 -0.10
N ARG A 167 11.98 -7.98 -1.42
CA ARG A 167 12.06 -9.34 -1.99
C ARG A 167 13.28 -10.12 -1.48
N TYR A 168 13.10 -11.42 -1.28
CA TYR A 168 14.17 -12.33 -0.85
C TYR A 168 15.37 -12.39 -1.81
N ASP A 169 15.14 -12.13 -3.11
CA ASP A 169 16.14 -12.19 -4.18
C ASP A 169 16.74 -10.81 -4.56
N ARG A 170 16.36 -9.73 -3.85
CA ARG A 170 16.75 -8.34 -4.21
C ARG A 170 18.26 -8.12 -4.34
N ASP A 171 19.08 -8.84 -3.56
CA ASP A 171 20.53 -8.59 -3.46
C ASP A 171 21.25 -9.00 -4.76
N LEU A 172 20.54 -9.67 -5.68
CA LEU A 172 21.00 -9.90 -7.06
C LEU A 172 20.87 -8.64 -7.94
N TYR A 173 20.04 -7.68 -7.56
CA TYR A 173 19.57 -6.56 -8.38
C TYR A 173 19.94 -5.19 -7.81
N VAL A 174 19.96 -5.07 -6.49
CA VAL A 174 20.30 -3.86 -5.75
C VAL A 174 21.26 -4.16 -4.60
N GLN A 175 22.08 -3.17 -4.24
CA GLN A 175 22.88 -3.14 -3.04
C GLN A 175 22.24 -2.21 -2.02
N ILE A 176 22.10 -2.69 -0.78
CA ILE A 176 21.71 -1.85 0.36
C ILE A 176 22.98 -1.27 1.00
N ASN A 177 23.06 0.05 1.06
CA ASN A 177 24.16 0.81 1.66
C ASN A 177 23.85 1.07 3.14
N TRP A 178 24.07 0.05 3.96
CA TRP A 178 23.73 0.04 5.38
C TRP A 178 24.33 1.19 6.19
N GLU A 179 25.47 1.72 5.76
CA GLU A 179 26.13 2.87 6.38
C GLU A 179 25.36 4.20 6.25
N ASN A 180 24.39 4.26 5.34
CA ASN A 180 23.55 5.44 5.11
C ASN A 180 22.17 5.33 5.77
N ILE A 181 21.86 4.25 6.49
CA ILE A 181 20.51 3.94 7.02
C ILE A 181 20.50 4.05 8.54
N ASP A 182 19.52 4.79 9.09
CA ASP A 182 19.25 4.78 10.54
C ASP A 182 18.32 3.63 10.95
N GLU A 183 17.23 3.41 10.21
CA GLU A 183 16.21 2.39 10.51
C GLU A 183 16.35 1.14 9.63
N SER A 184 17.32 0.28 9.97
CA SER A 184 17.66 -0.91 9.17
C SER A 184 16.50 -1.92 9.02
N ASP A 185 15.51 -1.87 9.91
CA ASP A 185 14.37 -2.78 9.91
C ASP A 185 13.46 -2.59 8.69
N ASN A 186 13.41 -1.38 8.12
CA ASN A 186 12.67 -1.08 6.89
C ASN A 186 13.24 -1.79 5.64
N PHE A 187 14.47 -2.28 5.74
CA PHE A 187 15.16 -3.00 4.68
C PHE A 187 15.26 -4.50 4.95
N ARG A 188 14.50 -5.06 5.90
CA ARG A 188 14.51 -6.52 6.11
C ARG A 188 13.84 -7.25 4.94
N LYS A 189 14.48 -8.31 4.44
CA LYS A 189 13.87 -9.13 3.38
C LYS A 189 12.65 -9.86 3.94
N VAL A 190 11.62 -9.97 3.10
CA VAL A 190 10.45 -10.80 3.34
C VAL A 190 10.73 -12.19 2.75
N ASP A 191 10.55 -13.21 3.58
CA ASP A 191 10.88 -14.58 3.24
C ASP A 191 9.98 -15.14 2.12
N ASN A 192 10.49 -16.12 1.37
CA ASN A 192 9.77 -16.77 0.27
C ASN A 192 8.56 -17.62 0.72
N GLU A 193 8.43 -17.88 2.02
CA GLU A 193 7.23 -18.49 2.64
C GLU A 193 6.12 -17.46 2.87
N THR A 194 6.45 -16.16 2.83
CA THR A 194 5.54 -15.05 3.11
C THR A 194 5.08 -14.37 1.82
N ILE A 195 5.95 -14.26 0.81
CA ILE A 195 5.64 -13.64 -0.48
C ILE A 195 5.87 -14.58 -1.66
N THR A 196 5.03 -14.48 -2.67
CA THR A 196 5.30 -15.05 -3.99
C THR A 196 5.66 -13.94 -4.98
N ILE A 197 6.71 -14.17 -5.77
CA ILE A 197 7.11 -13.24 -6.84
C ILE A 197 6.32 -13.45 -8.13
N PHE A 198 5.35 -14.39 -8.13
CA PHE A 198 4.50 -14.72 -9.28
C PHE A 198 5.27 -14.96 -10.59
N GLU A 199 6.47 -15.55 -10.50
CA GLU A 199 7.38 -15.81 -11.63
C GLU A 199 7.69 -14.53 -12.42
N THR A 200 7.87 -13.40 -11.72
CA THR A 200 8.27 -12.13 -12.32
C THR A 200 9.69 -11.75 -11.91
N ASP A 201 10.48 -11.27 -12.87
CA ASP A 201 11.79 -10.70 -12.61
C ASP A 201 11.68 -9.48 -11.68
N TYR A 202 12.79 -9.08 -11.07
CA TYR A 202 12.86 -7.87 -10.26
C TYR A 202 12.39 -6.64 -11.05
N ASP A 203 11.62 -5.78 -10.40
CA ASP A 203 11.01 -4.62 -11.04
C ASP A 203 11.49 -3.30 -10.45
N TYR A 204 12.57 -2.75 -11.03
CA TYR A 204 13.11 -1.44 -10.65
C TYR A 204 12.08 -0.31 -10.72
N ARG A 205 11.10 -0.42 -11.64
CA ARG A 205 10.08 0.60 -11.86
C ARG A 205 8.77 0.32 -11.11
N SER A 206 8.73 -0.69 -10.23
CA SER A 206 7.55 -0.97 -9.43
C SER A 206 7.14 0.26 -8.61
N VAL A 207 5.84 0.55 -8.54
CA VAL A 207 5.31 1.57 -7.64
C VAL A 207 5.57 1.21 -6.17
N MET A 208 5.84 -0.06 -5.88
CA MET A 208 6.20 -0.60 -4.56
C MET A 208 7.70 -0.57 -4.28
N HIS A 209 8.53 -0.03 -5.18
CA HIS A 209 9.95 0.13 -4.92
C HIS A 209 10.22 1.46 -4.20
N TYR A 210 11.08 1.43 -3.18
CA TYR A 210 11.60 2.64 -2.55
C TYR A 210 12.43 3.49 -3.52
N SER A 211 12.49 4.79 -3.22
CA SER A 211 13.47 5.70 -3.80
C SER A 211 14.90 5.34 -3.39
N ALA A 212 15.88 5.84 -4.14
CA ALA A 212 17.28 5.60 -3.86
C ALA A 212 17.74 6.16 -2.49
N LYS A 213 17.03 7.14 -1.93
CA LYS A 213 17.38 7.83 -0.67
C LYS A 213 16.43 7.53 0.49
N ALA A 214 15.52 6.58 0.33
CA ALA A 214 14.57 6.20 1.36
C ALA A 214 15.30 5.94 2.70
N PHE A 215 14.83 6.55 3.78
CA PHE A 215 15.39 6.42 5.14
C PHE A 215 16.88 6.75 5.28
N SER A 216 17.42 7.62 4.41
CA SER A 216 18.81 8.07 4.49
C SER A 216 19.05 8.97 5.71
N SER A 217 20.08 8.66 6.49
CA SER A 217 20.50 9.46 7.65
C SER A 217 21.43 10.62 7.31
N ASN A 218 22.01 10.57 6.11
CA ASN A 218 23.07 11.50 5.68
C ASN A 218 22.83 12.10 4.28
N GLY A 219 21.67 11.82 3.66
CA GLY A 219 21.28 12.32 2.35
C GLY A 219 21.89 11.56 1.16
N ASN A 220 22.75 10.56 1.41
CA ASN A 220 23.32 9.68 0.39
C ASN A 220 22.39 8.50 0.08
N PRO A 221 22.53 7.86 -1.10
CA PRO A 221 21.70 6.73 -1.47
C PRO A 221 21.80 5.54 -0.50
N THR A 222 20.66 5.04 -0.05
CA THR A 222 20.52 3.81 0.75
C THR A 222 20.37 2.58 -0.14
N ILE A 223 19.93 2.75 -1.39
CA ILE A 223 19.80 1.68 -2.39
C ILE A 223 20.59 2.05 -3.64
N THR A 224 21.42 1.14 -4.14
CA THR A 224 22.16 1.27 -5.39
C THR A 224 21.79 0.15 -6.36
N VAL A 225 21.41 0.50 -7.60
CA VAL A 225 21.07 -0.48 -8.65
C VAL A 225 22.35 -1.11 -9.22
N LEU A 226 22.36 -2.43 -9.40
CA LEU A 226 23.56 -3.18 -9.80
C LEU A 226 23.59 -3.62 -11.27
N ARG A 227 22.42 -3.79 -11.91
CA ARG A 227 22.30 -4.48 -13.21
C ARG A 227 21.44 -3.72 -14.24
N SER A 228 21.19 -2.45 -13.99
CA SER A 228 20.35 -1.60 -14.83
C SER A 228 20.72 -0.13 -14.65
N ASP A 229 20.37 0.69 -15.64
CA ASP A 229 20.42 2.15 -15.57
C ASP A 229 19.04 2.77 -15.21
N GLU A 230 18.07 1.91 -14.87
CA GLU A 230 16.72 2.34 -14.48
C GLU A 230 16.72 3.10 -13.15
N GLU A 231 15.92 4.16 -13.09
CA GLU A 231 15.64 4.88 -11.85
C GLU A 231 14.60 4.13 -11.01
N ILE A 232 14.79 4.13 -9.69
CA ILE A 232 13.90 3.48 -8.71
C ILE A 232 13.09 4.52 -7.93
N GLY A 233 11.93 4.09 -7.41
CA GLY A 233 11.10 4.93 -6.53
C GLY A 233 10.06 5.80 -7.24
N GLN A 234 9.71 5.47 -8.48
CA GLN A 234 8.67 6.21 -9.22
C GLN A 234 7.31 6.17 -8.50
N ARG A 235 6.54 7.26 -8.60
CA ARG A 235 5.16 7.37 -8.09
C ARG A 235 4.20 7.93 -9.16
N GLU A 236 4.43 7.56 -10.41
CA GLU A 236 3.62 7.95 -11.56
C GLU A 236 2.43 6.99 -11.78
N GLY A 237 2.58 5.72 -11.43
CA GLY A 237 1.52 4.71 -11.56
C GLY A 237 2.07 3.28 -11.51
N PHE A 238 1.28 2.29 -11.92
CA PHE A 238 1.74 0.90 -11.99
C PHE A 238 2.84 0.70 -13.04
N SER A 239 3.79 -0.18 -12.74
CA SER A 239 4.58 -0.84 -13.78
C SER A 239 3.77 -1.96 -14.47
N GLU A 240 4.28 -2.47 -15.59
CA GLU A 240 3.72 -3.67 -16.23
C GLU A 240 3.78 -4.89 -15.31
N LYS A 241 4.84 -5.03 -14.51
CA LYS A 241 5.04 -6.17 -13.61
C LYS A 241 4.16 -6.05 -12.36
N ASP A 242 3.86 -4.85 -11.87
CA ASP A 242 2.87 -4.65 -10.81
C ASP A 242 1.50 -5.18 -11.26
N LEU A 243 1.07 -4.79 -12.47
CA LEU A 243 -0.18 -5.28 -13.05
C LEU A 243 -0.17 -6.80 -13.28
N LEU A 244 0.94 -7.35 -13.75
CA LEU A 244 1.08 -8.79 -13.95
C LEU A 244 0.93 -9.57 -12.63
N LYS A 245 1.64 -9.14 -11.58
CA LYS A 245 1.56 -9.77 -10.26
C LYS A 245 0.14 -9.66 -9.69
N LEU A 246 -0.48 -8.48 -9.74
CA LEU A 246 -1.84 -8.26 -9.25
C LEU A 246 -2.88 -9.10 -10.00
N ARG A 247 -2.77 -9.19 -11.34
CA ARG A 247 -3.64 -10.04 -12.17
C ARG A 247 -3.46 -11.53 -11.86
N LYS A 248 -2.23 -12.00 -11.69
CA LYS A 248 -1.94 -13.39 -11.31
C LYS A 248 -2.48 -13.69 -9.90
N MET A 249 -2.28 -12.79 -8.93
CA MET A 249 -2.74 -13.00 -7.55
C MET A 249 -4.26 -13.16 -7.42
N TYR A 250 -5.01 -12.40 -8.22
CA TYR A 250 -6.47 -12.40 -8.21
C TYR A 250 -7.10 -13.21 -9.34
N ASN A 251 -6.30 -14.00 -10.07
CA ASN A 251 -6.76 -14.82 -11.20
C ASN A 251 -7.64 -14.03 -12.19
N CYS A 252 -7.23 -12.80 -12.52
CA CYS A 252 -7.97 -11.98 -13.47
C CYS A 252 -8.02 -12.68 -14.83
N GLY A 253 -9.20 -12.69 -15.45
CA GLY A 253 -9.38 -13.24 -16.81
C GLY A 253 -8.51 -12.52 -17.85
N PRO A 254 -8.37 -13.09 -19.05
CA PRO A 254 -7.55 -12.51 -20.11
C PRO A 254 -8.00 -11.07 -20.42
N THR A 255 -7.05 -10.14 -20.41
CA THR A 255 -7.29 -8.78 -20.87
C THR A 255 -7.40 -8.81 -22.38
N ASN A 256 -8.57 -8.46 -22.93
CA ASN A 256 -8.75 -8.39 -24.38
C ASN A 256 -7.91 -7.23 -24.94
N GLU A 257 -6.67 -7.50 -25.34
CA GLU A 257 -5.77 -6.54 -25.99
C GLU A 257 -6.30 -6.04 -27.35
N ASN A 258 -7.29 -6.73 -27.93
CA ASN A 258 -7.94 -6.36 -29.20
C ASN A 258 -9.07 -5.30 -29.08
N SER A 259 -9.21 -4.63 -27.93
CA SER A 259 -10.15 -3.50 -27.77
C SER A 259 -9.52 -2.14 -28.10
N ALA A 260 -8.33 -2.11 -28.72
CA ALA A 260 -7.61 -0.88 -29.06
C ALA A 260 -8.21 -0.07 -30.23
N THR A 261 -9.42 -0.38 -30.69
CA THR A 261 -10.16 0.43 -31.68
C THR A 261 -11.45 1.07 -31.14
N ASP A 262 -11.67 1.07 -29.83
CA ASP A 262 -12.66 1.96 -29.22
C ASP A 262 -12.09 2.52 -27.92
N GLY A 263 -11.99 3.85 -27.82
CA GLY A 263 -11.47 4.58 -26.66
C GLY A 263 -12.35 4.50 -25.40
N LEU A 264 -13.03 3.36 -25.20
CA LEU A 264 -13.89 3.03 -24.07
C LEU A 264 -13.70 1.54 -23.79
N ILE A 265 -12.65 1.18 -23.03
CA ILE A 265 -12.68 -0.07 -22.28
C ILE A 265 -13.98 -0.01 -21.46
N ASN A 266 -14.88 -0.97 -21.66
CA ASN A 266 -16.17 -1.09 -20.98
C ASN A 266 -15.96 -1.15 -19.45
N VAL A 267 -15.77 0.02 -18.83
CA VAL A 267 -16.15 0.22 -17.44
C VAL A 267 -17.66 0.03 -17.46
N ASN A 268 -18.13 -1.16 -17.10
CA ASN A 268 -19.56 -1.41 -16.91
C ASN A 268 -20.14 -0.22 -16.13
N GLN A 269 -21.36 0.25 -16.47
CA GLN A 269 -21.98 1.42 -15.84
C GLN A 269 -21.85 1.43 -14.31
N SER A 270 -21.87 0.25 -13.68
CA SER A 270 -21.62 0.08 -12.23
C SER A 270 -20.26 0.61 -11.77
N GLY A 271 -19.16 0.30 -12.46
CA GLY A 271 -17.82 0.79 -12.09
C GLY A 271 -17.67 2.30 -12.26
N LEU A 272 -18.33 2.88 -13.27
CA LEU A 272 -18.36 4.34 -13.44
C LEU A 272 -19.18 5.00 -12.31
N ILE A 273 -20.31 4.41 -11.92
CA ILE A 273 -21.11 4.86 -10.78
C ILE A 273 -20.31 4.79 -9.47
N ASP A 274 -19.55 3.71 -9.28
CA ASP A 274 -18.69 3.55 -8.12
C ASP A 274 -17.67 4.71 -8.04
N LEU A 275 -16.97 5.02 -9.13
CA LEU A 275 -16.01 6.14 -9.16
C LEU A 275 -16.67 7.52 -9.02
N ILE A 276 -17.89 7.71 -9.55
CA ILE A 276 -18.66 8.96 -9.39
C ILE A 276 -18.96 9.24 -7.92
N SER A 277 -19.22 8.22 -7.10
CA SER A 277 -19.49 8.39 -5.66
C SER A 277 -18.30 8.98 -4.88
N ILE A 278 -17.08 8.87 -5.42
CA ILE A 278 -15.87 9.48 -4.84
C ILE A 278 -15.89 10.99 -5.10
N LEU A 279 -16.29 11.39 -6.31
CA LEU A 279 -16.30 12.78 -6.77
C LEU A 279 -17.43 13.60 -6.13
N PHE A 280 -18.58 12.97 -5.85
CA PHE A 280 -19.78 13.62 -5.32
C PHE A 280 -20.29 12.86 -4.07
N PRO A 281 -19.93 13.29 -2.85
CA PRO A 281 -20.36 12.67 -1.60
C PRO A 281 -21.85 12.86 -1.31
#